data_AF-A0A7C7RQP1-F1
#
_entry.id   AF-A0A7C7RQP1-F1
#
_cell.length_a   1.000
_cell.length_b   1.000
_cell.length_c   1.000
_cell.angle_alpha   90.00
_cell.angle_beta   90.00
_cell.angle_gamma   90.00
#
_symmetry.space_group_name_H-M   'P 1'
#
loop_
_entity.id
_entity.type
_entity.pdbx_description
1 polymer ?
#
loop_
_entity_poly.entity_id
_entity_poly.type
_entity_poly.pdbx_seq_one_letter_code
_entity_poly.pdbx_strand_id
1 'polypeptide(L)'
;MTEQSESIGEEPVRVWSFRGYRLDIAHFTTAMAHLYRGEVSRANTWRTRLDATTNWAVITVGAALTFAFGSSQNPHFVLLLVLLLVLTFLNIEARRYRYYVLWSYRTRLMETDFFAPMLVPPFRPSPDWADRLAESLLRPIFPIARWEAVGRRFRRNYVWLITLLLISWGAKLALHPVPAPDGATVVERAAIGSLPGGWVMATVGAVYGGLVVLAAIASLPPAWREALPGPLRYLGKRLLRAAGPLISEPRPQERLATIITVRGRQIAIRLLAELGRGVTALEGVGMYTDEARDVLLCAVTEVQIPHLEEIVRQTDPRAFVIVSPAEEVRGRGFRPFEPPS
;
A
#
# COMPACT_ATOMS: atom_id res chain seq x y z
N MET A 1 -32.57 50.72 -37.16
CA MET A 1 -31.19 50.23 -36.93
C MET A 1 -31.21 49.63 -35.54
N THR A 2 -31.44 48.31 -35.48
CA THR A 2 -31.72 47.58 -34.26
C THR A 2 -30.52 46.66 -34.06
N GLU A 3 -29.64 47.00 -33.12
CA GLU A 3 -28.50 46.17 -32.75
C GLU A 3 -29.01 44.94 -32.01
N GLN A 4 -28.86 43.78 -32.63
CA GLN A 4 -28.94 42.49 -31.96
C GLN A 4 -27.61 42.27 -31.24
N SER A 5 -27.66 42.24 -29.92
CA SER A 5 -26.55 41.73 -29.10
C SER A 5 -26.48 40.21 -29.26
N GLU A 6 -25.41 39.73 -29.90
CA GLU A 6 -25.05 38.32 -29.92
C GLU A 6 -24.80 37.85 -28.48
N SER A 7 -25.62 36.92 -28.01
CA SER A 7 -25.36 36.19 -26.78
C SER A 7 -24.12 35.31 -26.98
N ILE A 8 -23.01 35.72 -26.37
CA ILE A 8 -21.81 34.90 -26.22
C ILE A 8 -22.24 33.59 -25.56
N GLY A 9 -22.13 32.47 -26.29
CA GLY A 9 -22.51 31.15 -25.80
C GLY A 9 -21.76 30.83 -24.51
N GLU A 10 -22.51 30.62 -23.42
CA GLU A 10 -21.97 30.07 -22.19
C GLU A 10 -21.28 28.74 -22.52
N GLU A 11 -19.99 28.63 -22.22
CA GLU A 11 -19.31 27.33 -22.26
C GLU A 11 -20.14 26.35 -21.42
N PRO A 12 -20.46 25.14 -21.94
CA PRO A 12 -21.24 24.18 -21.17
C PRO A 12 -20.48 23.89 -19.88
N VAL A 13 -21.03 24.33 -18.75
CA VAL A 13 -20.52 24.02 -17.41
C VAL A 13 -20.23 22.52 -17.41
N ARG A 14 -18.98 22.12 -17.19
CA ARG A 14 -18.58 20.71 -17.25
C ARG A 14 -19.28 19.96 -16.11
N VAL A 15 -20.47 19.44 -16.40
CA VAL A 15 -21.30 18.70 -15.46
C VAL A 15 -20.91 17.23 -15.53
N TRP A 16 -20.45 16.67 -14.41
CA TRP A 16 -20.26 15.22 -14.32
C TRP A 16 -21.62 14.54 -14.19
N SER A 17 -21.92 13.56 -15.04
CA SER A 17 -23.19 12.83 -14.98
C SER A 17 -22.98 11.40 -14.48
N PHE A 18 -23.69 11.00 -13.42
CA PHE A 18 -23.66 9.64 -12.90
C PHE A 18 -25.09 9.14 -12.69
N ARG A 19 -25.52 8.12 -13.45
CA ARG A 19 -26.88 7.53 -13.40
C ARG A 19 -28.02 8.57 -13.45
N GLY A 20 -27.86 9.61 -14.26
CA GLY A 20 -28.87 10.68 -14.43
C GLY A 20 -28.73 11.87 -13.45
N TYR A 21 -27.87 11.76 -12.43
CA TYR A 21 -27.53 12.90 -11.57
C TYR A 21 -26.45 13.76 -12.23
N ARG A 22 -26.70 15.07 -12.27
CA ARG A 22 -25.78 16.11 -12.77
C ARG A 22 -25.07 16.74 -11.58
N LEU A 23 -23.77 16.51 -11.42
CA LEU A 23 -22.95 17.13 -10.39
C LEU A 23 -22.25 18.35 -10.97
N ASP A 24 -22.53 19.53 -10.41
CA ASP A 24 -21.76 20.73 -10.68
C ASP A 24 -20.40 20.70 -9.93
N ILE A 25 -19.53 21.67 -10.24
CA ILE A 25 -18.19 21.79 -9.65
C ILE A 25 -18.24 22.01 -8.13
N ALA A 26 -19.27 22.71 -7.63
CA ALA A 26 -19.42 23.01 -6.21
C ALA A 26 -19.79 21.77 -5.40
N HIS A 27 -20.73 20.97 -5.89
CA HIS A 27 -21.13 19.69 -5.32
C HIS A 27 -20.00 18.66 -5.40
N PHE A 28 -19.21 18.66 -6.48
CA PHE A 28 -18.04 17.79 -6.60
C PHE A 28 -16.99 18.15 -5.55
N THR A 29 -16.65 19.43 -5.43
CA THR A 29 -15.70 19.93 -4.43
C THR A 29 -16.17 19.61 -3.01
N THR A 30 -17.47 19.76 -2.75
CA THR A 30 -18.10 19.39 -1.47
C THR A 30 -17.96 17.90 -1.19
N ALA A 31 -18.27 17.04 -2.16
CA ALA A 31 -18.12 15.59 -2.03
C ALA A 31 -16.66 15.20 -1.75
N MET A 32 -15.70 15.81 -2.45
CA MET A 32 -14.27 15.58 -2.23
C MET A 32 -13.80 16.03 -0.84
N ALA A 33 -14.30 17.17 -0.35
CA ALA A 33 -14.01 17.63 1.01
C ALA A 33 -14.57 16.66 2.08
N HIS A 34 -15.78 16.13 1.88
CA HIS A 34 -16.35 15.12 2.77
C HIS A 34 -15.59 13.79 2.71
N LEU A 35 -15.18 13.34 1.52
CA LEU A 35 -14.33 12.15 1.37
C LEU A 35 -13.01 12.34 2.11
N TYR A 36 -12.35 13.49 1.95
CA TYR A 36 -11.10 13.81 2.63
C TYR A 36 -11.25 13.74 4.16
N ARG A 37 -12.26 14.42 4.72
CA ARG A 37 -12.57 14.37 6.16
C ARG A 37 -12.83 12.94 6.64
N GLY A 38 -13.56 12.16 5.84
CA GLY A 38 -13.82 10.75 6.10
C GLY A 38 -12.55 9.90 6.16
N GLU A 39 -11.64 10.07 5.19
CA GLU A 39 -10.36 9.35 5.15
C GLU A 39 -9.42 9.76 6.30
N VAL A 40 -9.34 11.06 6.62
CA VAL A 40 -8.60 11.56 7.80
C VAL A 40 -9.16 10.97 9.10
N SER A 41 -10.48 10.96 9.27
CA SER A 41 -11.13 10.38 10.45
C SER A 41 -10.87 8.87 10.59
N ARG A 42 -10.91 8.13 9.47
CA ARG A 42 -10.52 6.70 9.45
C ARG A 42 -9.06 6.53 9.82
N ALA A 43 -8.15 7.29 9.22
CA ALA A 43 -6.72 7.24 9.54
C ALA A 43 -6.46 7.51 11.03
N ASN A 44 -7.10 8.52 11.61
CA ASN A 44 -7.02 8.83 13.04
C ASN A 44 -7.57 7.72 13.92
N THR A 45 -8.75 7.17 13.59
CA THR A 45 -9.35 6.05 14.34
C THR A 45 -8.41 4.85 14.39
N TRP A 46 -7.78 4.53 13.26
CA TRP A 46 -6.84 3.41 13.20
C TRP A 46 -5.50 3.72 13.84
N ARG A 47 -5.04 4.98 13.83
CA ARG A 47 -3.90 5.43 14.62
C ARG A 47 -4.13 5.18 16.11
N THR A 48 -5.25 5.64 16.67
CA THR A 48 -5.59 5.45 18.10
C THR A 48 -5.65 3.97 18.48
N ARG A 49 -6.16 3.10 17.59
CA ARG A 49 -6.22 1.65 17.82
C ARG A 49 -4.85 0.95 17.84
N LEU A 50 -3.78 1.59 17.35
CA LEU A 50 -2.41 1.05 17.42
C LEU A 50 -1.80 1.24 18.81
N ASP A 51 -2.11 2.34 19.49
CA ASP A 51 -1.51 2.66 20.78
C ASP A 51 -2.04 1.73 21.89
N ALA A 52 -3.33 1.34 21.79
CA ALA A 52 -3.97 0.44 22.75
C ALA A 52 -3.23 -0.91 22.92
N THR A 53 -2.76 -1.53 21.83
CA THR A 53 -2.07 -2.83 21.91
C THR A 53 -0.69 -2.72 22.54
N THR A 54 0.05 -1.64 22.24
CA THR A 54 1.34 -1.38 22.89
C THR A 54 1.14 -1.13 24.39
N ASN A 55 0.12 -0.36 24.79
CA ASN A 55 -0.18 -0.11 26.21
C ASN A 55 -0.50 -1.40 26.98
N TRP A 56 -1.33 -2.29 26.41
CA TRP A 56 -1.60 -3.60 27.01
C TRP A 56 -0.33 -4.45 27.12
N ALA A 57 0.55 -4.43 26.11
CA ALA A 57 1.84 -5.12 26.18
C ALA A 57 2.71 -4.62 27.34
N VAL A 58 2.80 -3.29 27.53
CA VAL A 58 3.57 -2.67 28.64
C VAL A 58 3.02 -3.13 29.99
N ILE A 59 1.71 -3.05 30.20
CA ILE A 59 1.05 -3.42 31.45
C ILE A 59 1.28 -4.91 31.76
N THR A 60 1.09 -5.79 30.78
CA THR A 60 1.31 -7.22 30.95
C THR A 60 2.77 -7.54 31.28
N VAL A 61 3.74 -6.90 30.62
CA VAL A 61 5.16 -7.07 30.92
C VAL A 61 5.47 -6.61 32.35
N GLY A 62 4.99 -5.43 32.76
CA GLY A 62 5.19 -4.93 34.12
C GLY A 62 4.63 -5.87 35.19
N ALA A 63 3.39 -6.33 35.02
CA ALA A 63 2.76 -7.28 35.94
C ALA A 63 3.50 -8.62 36.00
N ALA A 64 3.94 -9.13 34.84
CA ALA A 64 4.69 -10.38 34.75
C ALA A 64 6.05 -10.30 35.44
N LEU A 65 6.76 -9.17 35.32
CA LEU A 65 8.03 -8.95 36.00
C LEU A 65 7.83 -8.89 37.52
N THR A 66 6.85 -8.14 38.01
CA THR A 66 6.51 -8.09 39.44
C THR A 66 6.17 -9.48 39.99
N PHE A 67 5.37 -10.26 39.27
CA PHE A 67 5.07 -11.64 39.65
C PHE A 67 6.33 -12.51 39.63
N ALA A 68 7.07 -12.55 38.50
CA ALA A 68 8.20 -13.46 38.33
C ALA A 68 9.31 -13.22 39.37
N PHE A 69 9.54 -11.97 39.79
CA PHE A 69 10.55 -11.62 40.79
C PHE A 69 10.00 -11.54 42.22
N GLY A 70 8.69 -11.56 42.43
CA GLY A 70 8.08 -11.50 43.76
C GLY A 70 8.40 -12.71 44.66
N SER A 71 8.81 -13.84 44.07
CA SER A 71 9.31 -15.01 44.80
C SER A 71 10.37 -15.76 44.00
N SER A 72 11.37 -16.30 44.67
CA SER A 72 12.37 -17.18 44.06
C SER A 72 11.76 -18.47 43.52
N GLN A 73 10.65 -18.93 44.09
CA GLN A 73 9.93 -20.13 43.66
C GLN A 73 9.05 -19.91 42.43
N ASN A 74 8.80 -18.66 42.03
CA ASN A 74 7.95 -18.38 40.87
C ASN A 74 8.62 -18.87 39.57
N PRO A 75 7.87 -19.58 38.71
CA PRO A 75 8.43 -20.21 37.53
C PRO A 75 8.94 -19.17 36.51
N HIS A 76 10.16 -19.36 36.01
CA HIS A 76 10.75 -18.49 35.00
C HIS A 76 9.99 -18.51 33.66
N PHE A 77 9.33 -19.62 33.33
CA PHE A 77 8.62 -19.78 32.06
C PHE A 77 7.43 -18.81 31.92
N VAL A 78 6.94 -18.20 33.00
CA VAL A 78 5.89 -17.17 32.96
C VAL A 78 6.33 -15.97 32.11
N LEU A 79 7.62 -15.60 32.16
CA LEU A 79 8.17 -14.54 31.31
C LEU A 79 8.16 -14.94 29.82
N LEU A 80 8.30 -16.23 29.51
CA LEU A 80 8.19 -16.73 28.13
C LEU A 80 6.74 -16.82 27.65
N LEU A 81 5.79 -17.14 28.53
CA LEU A 81 4.35 -17.05 28.21
C LEU A 81 3.95 -15.60 27.89
N VAL A 82 4.48 -14.65 28.66
CA VAL A 82 4.27 -13.22 28.41
C VAL A 82 4.96 -12.78 27.12
N LEU A 83 6.15 -13.32 26.80
CA LEU A 83 6.80 -13.08 25.52
C LEU A 83 5.88 -13.52 24.36
N LEU A 84 5.28 -14.70 24.44
CA LEU A 84 4.33 -15.19 23.43
C LEU A 84 3.11 -14.26 23.29
N LEU A 85 2.57 -13.77 24.41
CA LEU A 85 1.47 -12.81 24.40
C LEU A 85 1.89 -11.46 23.76
N VAL A 86 3.07 -10.95 24.08
CA VAL A 86 3.62 -9.72 23.48
C VAL A 86 3.86 -9.90 21.98
N LEU A 87 4.34 -11.06 21.52
CA LEU A 87 4.47 -11.39 20.10
C LEU A 87 3.10 -11.46 19.40
N THR A 88 2.06 -11.88 20.11
CA THR A 88 0.68 -11.88 19.63
C THR A 88 0.17 -10.44 19.46
N PHE A 89 0.41 -9.57 20.45
CA PHE A 89 0.09 -8.14 20.34
C PHE A 89 0.84 -7.46 19.19
N LEU A 90 2.14 -7.75 19.01
CA LEU A 90 2.91 -7.27 17.87
C LEU A 90 2.26 -7.68 16.54
N ASN A 91 1.79 -8.93 16.41
CA ASN A 91 1.11 -9.40 15.19
C ASN A 91 -0.25 -8.72 14.95
N ILE A 92 -1.06 -8.56 16.01
CA ILE A 92 -2.34 -7.85 15.94
C ILE A 92 -2.11 -6.40 15.52
N GLU A 93 -1.14 -5.73 16.14
CA GLU A 93 -0.79 -4.35 15.86
C GLU A 93 -0.20 -4.19 14.45
N ALA A 94 0.66 -5.11 14.00
CA ALA A 94 1.17 -5.12 12.63
C ALA A 94 0.05 -5.25 11.60
N ARG A 95 -0.97 -6.08 11.86
CA ARG A 95 -2.17 -6.14 11.02
C ARG A 95 -2.87 -4.78 10.98
N ARG A 96 -3.16 -4.18 12.14
CA ARG A 96 -3.79 -2.84 12.25
C ARG A 96 -2.96 -1.74 11.61
N TYR A 97 -1.63 -1.87 11.59
CA TYR A 97 -0.73 -0.88 11.01
C TYR A 97 -0.83 -0.86 9.49
N ARG A 98 -0.99 -2.02 8.82
CA ARG A 98 -1.24 -2.07 7.36
C ARG A 98 -2.50 -1.33 6.95
N TYR A 99 -3.53 -1.52 7.76
CA TYR A 99 -4.81 -0.82 7.66
C TYR A 99 -4.57 0.69 7.78
N TYR A 100 -3.95 1.17 8.86
CA TYR A 100 -3.59 2.59 9.02
C TYR A 100 -2.85 3.16 7.79
N VAL A 101 -1.85 2.43 7.27
CA VAL A 101 -1.06 2.84 6.11
C VAL A 101 -1.92 3.00 4.85
N LEU A 102 -2.94 2.17 4.64
CA LEU A 102 -3.86 2.30 3.50
C LEU A 102 -4.63 3.63 3.54
N TRP A 103 -5.24 3.98 4.68
CA TRP A 103 -5.99 5.25 4.77
C TRP A 103 -5.07 6.45 4.75
N SER A 104 -3.91 6.40 5.43
CA SER A 104 -2.93 7.50 5.35
C SER A 104 -2.42 7.69 3.91
N TYR A 105 -2.29 6.60 3.15
CA TYR A 105 -1.91 6.67 1.74
C TYR A 105 -2.98 7.35 0.88
N ARG A 106 -4.27 7.04 1.08
CA ARG A 106 -5.37 7.73 0.38
C ARG A 106 -5.44 9.21 0.73
N THR A 107 -5.32 9.55 2.02
CA THR A 107 -5.20 10.95 2.47
C THR A 107 -4.04 11.63 1.75
N ARG A 108 -2.87 10.96 1.68
CA ARG A 108 -1.69 11.50 1.01
C ARG A 108 -1.90 11.74 -0.48
N LEU A 109 -2.56 10.80 -1.19
CA LEU A 109 -2.92 10.98 -2.60
C LEU A 109 -3.79 12.24 -2.80
N MET A 110 -4.77 12.46 -1.93
CA MET A 110 -5.59 13.67 -1.99
C MET A 110 -4.79 14.94 -1.68
N GLU A 111 -3.91 14.91 -0.67
CA GLU A 111 -3.04 16.04 -0.34
C GLU A 111 -2.10 16.42 -1.48
N THR A 112 -1.42 15.44 -2.09
CA THR A 112 -0.37 15.69 -3.10
C THR A 112 -0.92 15.87 -4.50
N ASP A 113 -1.95 15.11 -4.88
CA ASP A 113 -2.38 15.04 -6.28
C ASP A 113 -3.67 15.86 -6.52
N PHE A 114 -4.42 16.21 -5.46
CA PHE A 114 -5.62 17.07 -5.55
C PHE A 114 -5.41 18.45 -4.91
N PHE A 115 -5.07 18.52 -3.62
CA PHE A 115 -4.99 19.80 -2.90
C PHE A 115 -3.73 20.61 -3.22
N ALA A 116 -2.55 20.00 -3.24
CA ALA A 116 -1.30 20.73 -3.50
C ALA A 116 -1.28 21.42 -4.88
N PRO A 117 -1.75 20.80 -5.99
CA PRO A 117 -1.83 21.46 -7.29
C PRO A 117 -2.88 22.57 -7.36
N MET A 118 -3.79 22.68 -6.38
CA MET A 118 -4.69 23.84 -6.27
C MET A 118 -4.00 25.05 -5.63
N LEU A 119 -2.90 24.84 -4.91
CA LEU A 119 -2.13 25.89 -4.24
C LEU A 119 -0.95 26.38 -5.07
N VAL A 120 -0.52 25.59 -6.06
CA VAL A 120 0.67 25.86 -6.90
C VAL A 120 0.27 25.88 -8.38
N PRO A 121 0.79 26.80 -9.21
CA PRO A 121 0.55 26.80 -10.65
C PRO A 121 0.82 25.40 -11.27
N PRO A 122 -0.05 24.88 -12.16
CA PRO A 122 -1.10 25.58 -12.90
C PRO A 122 -2.47 25.69 -12.20
N PHE A 123 -2.56 25.53 -10.87
CA PHE A 123 -3.81 25.66 -10.10
C PHE A 123 -4.90 24.66 -10.50
N ARG A 124 -4.47 23.48 -10.96
CA ARG A 124 -5.36 22.37 -11.34
C ARG A 124 -4.70 21.03 -11.03
N PRO A 125 -5.46 20.04 -10.53
CA PRO A 125 -4.97 18.67 -10.35
C PRO A 125 -4.38 18.06 -11.63
N SER A 126 -3.42 17.14 -11.50
CA SER A 126 -2.85 16.42 -12.64
C SER A 126 -3.92 15.55 -13.32
N PRO A 127 -3.98 15.38 -14.65
CA PRO A 127 -5.05 14.62 -15.30
C PRO A 127 -5.31 13.22 -14.72
N ASP A 128 -4.27 12.57 -14.18
CA ASP A 128 -4.32 11.20 -13.65
C ASP A 128 -4.55 11.13 -12.13
N TRP A 129 -4.73 12.26 -11.43
CA TRP A 129 -4.89 12.27 -9.97
C TRP A 129 -6.08 11.41 -9.51
N ALA A 130 -7.19 11.50 -10.25
CA ALA A 130 -8.43 10.81 -9.95
C ALA A 130 -8.29 9.31 -10.18
N ASP A 131 -7.49 8.90 -11.16
CA ASP A 131 -7.27 7.48 -11.49
C ASP A 131 -6.61 6.75 -10.32
N ARG A 132 -5.57 7.34 -9.70
CA ARG A 132 -4.87 6.72 -8.56
C ARG A 132 -5.78 6.57 -7.34
N LEU A 133 -6.57 7.60 -7.06
CA LEU A 133 -7.52 7.56 -5.95
C LEU A 133 -8.65 6.55 -6.23
N ALA A 134 -9.21 6.57 -7.45
CA ALA A 134 -10.25 5.65 -7.88
C ALA A 134 -9.78 4.20 -7.84
N GLU A 135 -8.56 3.91 -8.32
CA GLU A 135 -7.96 2.58 -8.24
C GLU A 135 -7.84 2.11 -6.79
N SER A 136 -7.33 2.96 -5.89
CA SER A 136 -7.25 2.64 -4.47
C SER A 136 -8.62 2.35 -3.85
N LEU A 137 -9.67 3.07 -4.28
CA LEU A 137 -11.04 2.89 -3.80
C LEU A 137 -11.71 1.62 -4.35
N LEU A 138 -11.54 1.34 -5.64
CA LEU A 138 -12.12 0.18 -6.34
C LEU A 138 -11.38 -1.12 -6.00
N ARG A 139 -10.06 -1.05 -5.84
CA ARG A 139 -9.17 -2.18 -5.55
C ARG A 139 -8.30 -1.89 -4.33
N PRO A 140 -8.85 -2.01 -3.11
CA PRO A 140 -8.12 -1.74 -1.88
C PRO A 140 -7.02 -2.79 -1.65
N ILE A 141 -5.79 -2.45 -2.02
CA ILE A 141 -4.59 -3.22 -1.73
C ILE A 141 -3.79 -2.58 -0.59
N PHE A 142 -3.26 -3.38 0.33
CA PHE A 142 -2.43 -2.85 1.42
C PHE A 142 -1.05 -2.48 0.89
N PRO A 143 -0.58 -1.23 1.06
CA PRO A 143 0.71 -0.79 0.51
C PRO A 143 1.92 -1.54 1.09
N ILE A 144 1.79 -2.07 2.32
CA ILE A 144 2.83 -2.85 2.99
C ILE A 144 2.35 -4.26 3.32
N ALA A 145 3.27 -5.21 3.21
CA ALA A 145 3.06 -6.59 3.57
C ALA A 145 3.00 -6.79 5.09
N ARG A 146 2.49 -7.94 5.55
CA ARG A 146 2.39 -8.24 6.98
C ARG A 146 3.74 -8.37 7.67
N TRP A 147 4.69 -9.09 7.08
CA TRP A 147 6.03 -9.24 7.65
C TRP A 147 6.76 -7.89 7.77
N GLU A 148 6.55 -6.98 6.80
CA GLU A 148 7.15 -5.64 6.81
C GLU A 148 6.58 -4.80 7.94
N ALA A 149 5.25 -4.88 8.12
CA ALA A 149 4.57 -4.25 9.24
C ALA A 149 5.10 -4.78 10.58
N VAL A 150 5.32 -6.10 10.71
CA VAL A 150 5.93 -6.70 11.92
C VAL A 150 7.33 -6.12 12.16
N GLY A 151 8.22 -6.11 11.17
CA GLY A 151 9.57 -5.57 11.32
C GLY A 151 9.57 -4.08 11.69
N ARG A 152 8.73 -3.26 11.03
CA ARG A 152 8.62 -1.82 11.33
C ARG A 152 8.08 -1.56 12.74
N ARG A 153 7.05 -2.30 13.18
CA ARG A 153 6.47 -2.15 14.54
C ARG A 153 7.38 -2.71 15.63
N PHE A 154 8.08 -3.82 15.36
CA PHE A 154 9.09 -4.35 16.27
C PHE A 154 10.17 -3.29 16.55
N ARG A 155 10.81 -2.76 15.50
CA ARG A 155 11.88 -1.76 15.64
C ARG A 155 11.45 -0.50 16.39
N ARG A 156 10.26 0.03 16.10
CA ARG A 156 9.81 1.31 16.66
C ARG A 156 9.32 1.19 18.10
N ASN A 157 8.65 0.09 18.44
CA ASN A 157 7.91 0.00 19.71
C ASN A 157 8.32 -1.22 20.54
N TYR A 158 8.26 -2.43 19.96
CA TYR A 158 8.37 -3.67 20.76
C TYR A 158 9.79 -4.10 21.05
N VAL A 159 10.81 -3.57 20.36
CA VAL A 159 12.21 -3.93 20.60
C VAL A 159 12.59 -3.70 22.05
N TRP A 160 12.17 -2.59 22.65
CA TRP A 160 12.48 -2.25 24.04
C TRP A 160 11.76 -3.19 25.03
N LEU A 161 10.47 -3.46 24.81
CA LEU A 161 9.69 -4.34 25.68
C LEU A 161 10.19 -5.77 25.64
N ILE A 162 10.45 -6.31 24.45
CA ILE A 162 10.96 -7.67 24.29
C ILE A 162 12.38 -7.77 24.84
N THR A 163 13.27 -6.80 24.56
CA THR A 163 14.63 -6.79 25.12
C THR A 163 14.60 -6.77 26.63
N LEU A 164 13.79 -5.90 27.24
CA LEU A 164 13.62 -5.84 28.69
C LEU A 164 13.16 -7.19 29.24
N LEU A 165 12.13 -7.79 28.64
CA LEU A 165 11.60 -9.08 29.04
C LEU A 165 12.65 -10.20 28.95
N LEU A 166 13.48 -10.22 27.90
CA LEU A 166 14.56 -11.20 27.71
C LEU A 166 15.71 -10.99 28.69
N ILE A 167 16.11 -9.74 28.95
CA ILE A 167 17.11 -9.43 29.98
C ILE A 167 16.61 -9.88 31.35
N SER A 168 15.36 -9.56 31.68
CA SER A 168 14.73 -9.99 32.92
C SER A 168 14.60 -11.51 33.03
N TRP A 169 14.29 -12.21 31.93
CA TRP A 169 14.26 -13.67 31.92
C TRP A 169 15.66 -14.26 32.17
N GLY A 170 16.69 -13.74 31.50
CA GLY A 170 18.08 -14.13 31.76
C GLY A 170 18.50 -13.85 33.21
N ALA A 171 18.13 -12.70 33.76
CA ALA A 171 18.40 -12.35 35.16
C ALA A 171 17.68 -13.31 36.13
N LYS A 172 16.43 -13.70 35.84
CA LYS A 172 15.70 -14.69 36.66
C LYS A 172 16.45 -16.03 36.71
N LEU A 173 16.94 -16.51 35.57
CA LEU A 173 17.72 -17.75 35.48
C LEU A 173 19.08 -17.65 36.17
N ALA A 174 19.74 -16.50 36.05
CA ALA A 174 21.05 -16.24 36.65
C ALA A 174 20.98 -16.07 38.18
N LEU A 175 19.94 -15.43 38.71
CA LEU A 175 19.86 -15.07 40.13
C LEU A 175 19.11 -16.08 40.99
N HIS A 176 18.11 -16.77 40.44
CA HIS A 176 17.23 -17.65 41.20
C HIS A 176 17.36 -19.14 40.81
N PRO A 177 17.19 -20.07 41.77
CA PRO A 177 16.94 -19.83 43.20
C PRO A 177 18.15 -19.30 43.97
N VAL A 178 19.35 -19.64 43.50
CA VAL A 178 20.64 -19.10 43.97
C VAL A 178 21.45 -18.60 42.77
N PRO A 179 22.38 -17.64 42.94
CA PRO A 179 23.22 -17.18 41.84
C PRO A 179 23.90 -18.32 41.08
N ALA A 180 23.78 -18.33 39.75
CA ALA A 180 24.41 -19.33 38.89
C ALA A 180 25.94 -19.12 38.90
N PRO A 181 26.73 -20.18 39.12
CA PRO A 181 28.19 -20.07 39.12
C PRO A 181 28.76 -19.86 37.72
N ASP A 182 28.07 -20.33 36.68
CA ASP A 182 28.54 -20.30 35.30
C ASP A 182 27.37 -20.24 34.28
N GLY A 183 27.73 -20.05 33.00
CA GLY A 183 26.76 -19.97 31.91
C GLY A 183 26.05 -21.30 31.62
N ALA A 184 26.69 -22.45 31.87
CA ALA A 184 26.06 -23.75 31.64
C ALA A 184 24.89 -23.97 32.61
N THR A 185 25.05 -23.58 33.88
CA THR A 185 23.96 -23.63 34.87
C THR A 185 22.77 -22.77 34.44
N VAL A 186 23.00 -21.59 33.85
CA VAL A 186 21.92 -20.73 33.32
C VAL A 186 21.16 -21.43 32.19
N VAL A 187 21.87 -22.09 31.29
CA VAL A 187 21.27 -22.85 30.18
C VAL A 187 20.49 -24.05 30.70
N GLU A 188 21.00 -24.77 31.70
CA GLU A 188 20.29 -25.89 32.32
C GLU A 188 19.00 -25.43 32.99
N ARG A 189 19.04 -24.32 33.75
CA ARG A 189 17.88 -23.72 34.41
C ARG A 189 16.81 -23.21 33.45
N ALA A 190 17.14 -22.98 32.18
CA ALA A 190 16.15 -22.57 31.18
C ALA A 190 15.20 -23.72 30.78
N ALA A 191 15.43 -24.94 31.26
CA ALA A 191 14.60 -26.11 30.94
C ALA A 191 13.13 -25.92 31.38
N ILE A 192 12.20 -26.46 30.59
CA ILE A 192 10.76 -26.37 30.86
C ILE A 192 10.16 -27.76 30.72
N GLY A 193 9.82 -28.39 31.84
CA GLY A 193 9.34 -29.77 31.85
C GLY A 193 10.36 -30.71 31.21
N SER A 194 9.97 -31.37 30.12
CA SER A 194 10.84 -32.26 29.35
C SER A 194 11.73 -31.57 28.32
N LEU A 195 11.56 -30.26 28.10
CA LEU A 195 12.34 -29.50 27.11
C LEU A 195 13.69 -29.06 27.70
N PRO A 196 14.83 -29.50 27.13
CA PRO A 196 16.15 -29.07 27.60
C PRO A 196 16.32 -27.57 27.43
N GLY A 197 16.93 -26.92 28.42
CA GLY A 197 17.04 -25.46 28.43
C GLY A 197 17.88 -24.88 27.30
N GLY A 198 18.84 -25.65 26.76
CA GLY A 198 19.55 -25.29 25.52
C GLY A 198 18.61 -25.06 24.33
N TRP A 199 17.60 -25.91 24.14
CA TRP A 199 16.60 -25.75 23.08
C TRP A 199 15.69 -24.56 23.33
N VAL A 200 15.34 -24.29 24.59
CA VAL A 200 14.53 -23.12 24.97
C VAL A 200 15.31 -21.83 24.65
N MET A 201 16.56 -21.73 25.10
CA MET A 201 17.45 -20.60 24.82
C MET A 201 17.66 -20.39 23.33
N ALA A 202 17.93 -21.46 22.58
CA ALA A 202 18.11 -21.41 21.13
C ALA A 202 16.83 -20.92 20.43
N THR A 203 15.65 -21.39 20.84
CA THR A 203 14.37 -20.98 20.27
C THR A 203 14.09 -19.49 20.54
N VAL A 204 14.27 -19.05 21.78
CA VAL A 204 14.07 -17.65 22.18
C VAL A 204 15.04 -16.73 21.42
N GLY A 205 16.32 -17.11 21.35
CA GLY A 205 17.35 -16.40 20.58
C GLY A 205 17.03 -16.35 19.08
N ALA A 206 16.57 -17.46 18.49
CA ALA A 206 16.19 -17.51 17.08
C ALA A 206 14.97 -16.62 16.78
N VAL A 207 13.95 -16.60 17.65
CA VAL A 207 12.79 -15.73 17.50
C VAL A 207 13.20 -14.25 17.58
N TYR A 208 13.98 -13.87 18.59
CA TYR A 208 14.44 -12.50 18.74
C TYR A 208 15.36 -12.06 17.60
N GLY A 209 16.34 -12.88 17.24
CA GLY A 209 17.22 -12.64 16.10
C GLY A 209 16.46 -12.53 14.78
N GLY A 210 15.46 -13.39 14.57
CA GLY A 210 14.55 -13.32 13.42
C GLY A 210 13.80 -11.99 13.34
N LEU A 211 13.32 -11.45 14.47
CA LEU A 211 12.67 -10.14 14.53
C LEU A 211 13.64 -9.00 14.22
N VAL A 212 14.88 -9.07 14.71
CA VAL A 212 15.94 -8.08 14.41
C VAL A 212 16.26 -8.09 12.91
N VAL A 213 16.42 -9.27 12.31
CA VAL A 213 16.64 -9.41 10.86
C VAL A 213 15.45 -8.87 10.06
N LEU A 214 14.22 -9.21 10.46
CA LEU A 214 13.01 -8.67 9.81
C LEU A 214 12.94 -7.15 9.92
N ALA A 215 13.28 -6.58 11.07
CA ALA A 215 13.35 -5.13 11.24
C ALA A 215 14.42 -4.48 10.36
N ALA A 216 15.62 -5.08 10.29
CA ALA A 216 16.69 -4.58 9.42
C ALA A 216 16.24 -4.58 7.95
N ILE A 217 15.69 -5.70 7.45
CA ILE A 217 15.19 -5.82 6.08
C ILE A 217 14.05 -4.82 5.81
N ALA A 218 13.12 -4.65 6.76
CA ALA A 218 12.00 -3.71 6.63
C ALA A 218 12.42 -2.23 6.69
N SER A 219 13.69 -1.96 7.02
CA SER A 219 14.28 -0.61 7.11
C SER A 219 15.07 -0.22 5.86
N LEU A 220 15.43 -1.19 5.01
CA LEU A 220 16.22 -0.94 3.82
C LEU A 220 15.37 -0.23 2.75
N PRO A 221 15.93 0.77 2.04
CA PRO A 221 15.28 1.35 0.89
C PRO A 221 14.96 0.27 -0.18
N PRO A 222 13.91 0.43 -0.98
CA PRO A 222 13.52 -0.55 -2.01
C PRO A 222 14.67 -0.98 -2.92
N ALA A 223 15.46 -0.04 -3.44
CA ALA A 223 16.60 -0.31 -4.30
C ALA A 223 17.66 -1.23 -3.67
N TRP A 224 17.92 -1.06 -2.37
CA TRP A 224 18.90 -1.87 -1.64
C TRP A 224 18.37 -3.26 -1.25
N ARG A 225 17.04 -3.42 -1.13
CA ARG A 225 16.41 -4.73 -0.89
C ARG A 225 16.56 -5.67 -2.10
N GLU A 226 16.59 -5.12 -3.31
CA GLU A 226 16.73 -5.89 -4.56
C GLU A 226 18.18 -6.36 -4.80
N ALA A 227 19.15 -5.61 -4.25
CA ALA A 227 20.59 -5.87 -4.29
C ALA A 227 21.14 -6.83 -3.21
N LEU A 228 20.28 -7.40 -2.34
CA LEU A 228 20.71 -8.37 -1.32
C LEU A 228 21.35 -9.64 -1.96
N PRO A 229 22.44 -10.20 -1.37
CA PRO A 229 23.11 -11.38 -1.90
C PRO A 229 22.19 -12.59 -1.97
N GLY A 230 22.43 -13.45 -2.97
CA GLY A 230 21.59 -14.59 -3.38
C GLY A 230 20.92 -15.39 -2.26
N PRO A 231 21.65 -15.93 -1.26
CA PRO A 231 21.05 -16.75 -0.21
C PRO A 231 20.15 -15.95 0.75
N LEU A 232 20.52 -14.72 1.14
CA LEU A 232 19.67 -13.83 1.95
C LEU A 232 18.43 -13.38 1.18
N ARG A 233 18.59 -13.08 -0.12
CA ARG A 233 17.48 -12.73 -1.00
C ARG A 233 16.54 -13.92 -1.24
N TYR A 234 17.07 -15.14 -1.34
CA TYR A 234 16.28 -16.36 -1.51
C TYR A 234 15.52 -16.72 -0.21
N LEU A 235 16.20 -16.73 0.94
CA LEU A 235 15.57 -16.99 2.23
C LEU A 235 14.52 -15.92 2.57
N GLY A 236 14.86 -14.65 2.31
CA GLY A 236 13.93 -13.53 2.31
C GLY A 236 12.74 -13.83 1.42
N LYS A 237 12.93 -14.00 0.10
CA LYS A 237 11.83 -14.29 -0.86
C LYS A 237 10.97 -15.50 -0.48
N ARG A 238 11.54 -16.53 0.15
CA ARG A 238 10.83 -17.74 0.57
C ARG A 238 9.97 -17.52 1.83
N LEU A 239 10.50 -16.79 2.82
CA LEU A 239 9.72 -16.29 3.97
C LEU A 239 8.66 -15.27 3.53
N LEU A 240 8.98 -14.44 2.52
CA LEU A 240 8.13 -13.40 1.96
C LEU A 240 6.98 -13.99 1.11
N ARG A 241 7.21 -15.07 0.34
CA ARG A 241 6.17 -15.79 -0.41
C ARG A 241 5.12 -16.42 0.52
N ALA A 242 5.52 -16.89 1.70
CA ALA A 242 4.59 -17.34 2.73
C ALA A 242 3.82 -16.18 3.39
N ALA A 243 4.34 -14.95 3.34
CA ALA A 243 3.78 -13.77 4.00
C ALA A 243 3.05 -12.77 3.06
N GLY A 244 2.99 -13.07 1.75
CA GLY A 244 2.40 -12.21 0.72
C GLY A 244 3.36 -11.17 0.12
N PRO A 245 3.05 -10.62 -1.07
CA PRO A 245 3.99 -9.86 -1.88
C PRO A 245 4.54 -8.61 -1.17
N LEU A 246 5.81 -8.34 -1.47
CA LEU A 246 6.70 -7.38 -0.80
C LEU A 246 6.30 -5.91 -0.94
N ILE A 247 5.58 -5.58 -1.99
CA ILE A 247 5.04 -4.28 -2.33
C ILE A 247 4.01 -4.66 -3.40
N SER A 248 2.73 -4.44 -3.13
CA SER A 248 1.80 -4.17 -4.21
C SER A 248 1.75 -2.65 -4.27
N GLU A 249 2.71 -2.03 -4.97
CA GLU A 249 2.37 -0.73 -5.54
C GLU A 249 1.08 -0.99 -6.31
N PRO A 250 0.03 -0.18 -6.13
CA PRO A 250 -0.99 -0.08 -7.14
C PRO A 250 -0.23 0.39 -8.37
N ARG A 251 0.18 -0.55 -9.22
CA ARG A 251 0.54 -0.20 -10.57
C ARG A 251 -0.82 0.05 -11.20
N PRO A 252 -1.19 1.31 -11.51
CA PRO A 252 -2.28 1.51 -12.44
C PRO A 252 -1.98 0.59 -13.61
N GLN A 253 -2.85 -0.39 -13.83
CA GLN A 253 -2.68 -1.32 -14.95
C GLN A 253 -2.93 -0.48 -16.19
N GLU A 254 -1.86 0.10 -16.71
CA GLU A 254 -1.86 0.73 -18.00
C GLU A 254 -2.24 -0.36 -19.00
N ARG A 255 -3.27 -0.05 -19.79
CA ARG A 255 -3.75 -0.91 -20.86
C ARG A 255 -3.47 -0.22 -22.18
N LEU A 256 -3.11 -1.01 -23.17
CA LEU A 256 -3.11 -0.56 -24.55
C LEU A 256 -4.49 -0.88 -25.13
N ALA A 257 -5.27 0.17 -25.36
CA ALA A 257 -6.49 0.10 -26.13
C ALA A 257 -6.13 0.18 -27.62
N THR A 258 -6.47 -0.86 -28.36
CA THR A 258 -6.37 -0.93 -29.82
C THR A 258 -7.78 -0.81 -30.39
N ILE A 259 -8.05 0.26 -31.13
CA ILE A 259 -9.39 0.56 -31.67
C ILE A 259 -9.32 0.42 -33.19
N ILE A 260 -10.15 -0.43 -33.77
CA ILE A 260 -10.24 -0.59 -35.23
C ILE A 260 -11.52 0.07 -35.73
N THR A 261 -11.39 1.08 -36.58
CA THR A 261 -12.52 1.94 -37.01
C THR A 261 -12.28 2.55 -38.40
N VAL A 262 -13.35 2.97 -39.07
CA VAL A 262 -13.28 3.81 -40.29
C VAL A 262 -13.35 5.31 -39.97
N ARG A 263 -13.54 5.67 -38.69
CA ARG A 263 -13.69 7.05 -38.20
C ARG A 263 -12.56 7.43 -37.23
N GLY A 264 -11.32 7.01 -37.52
CA GLY A 264 -10.20 7.13 -36.60
C GLY A 264 -9.91 8.57 -36.17
N ARG A 265 -9.94 9.53 -37.11
CA ARG A 265 -9.71 10.95 -36.81
C ARG A 265 -10.72 11.52 -35.79
N GLN A 266 -12.00 11.17 -35.91
CA GLN A 266 -13.05 11.68 -35.02
C GLN A 266 -12.89 11.12 -33.61
N ILE A 267 -12.58 9.83 -33.50
CA ILE A 267 -12.31 9.17 -32.21
C ILE A 267 -11.05 9.78 -31.57
N ALA A 268 -9.96 9.96 -32.33
CA ALA A 268 -8.71 10.50 -31.81
C ALA A 268 -8.88 11.92 -31.22
N ILE A 269 -9.64 12.79 -31.89
CA ILE A 269 -9.93 14.15 -31.40
C ILE A 269 -10.68 14.09 -30.06
N ARG A 270 -11.70 13.24 -29.95
CA ARG A 270 -12.48 13.08 -28.71
C ARG A 270 -11.65 12.48 -27.58
N LEU A 271 -10.83 11.46 -27.86
CA LEU A 271 -9.95 10.86 -26.85
C LEU A 271 -8.93 11.90 -26.31
N LEU A 272 -8.39 12.75 -27.18
CA LEU A 272 -7.49 13.81 -26.75
C LEU A 272 -8.22 14.89 -25.93
N ALA A 273 -9.42 15.30 -26.34
CA ALA A 273 -10.17 16.38 -25.69
C ALA A 273 -10.82 15.95 -24.36
N GLU A 274 -11.39 14.75 -24.32
CA GLU A 274 -12.18 14.25 -23.18
C GLU A 274 -11.31 13.48 -22.17
N LEU A 275 -10.35 12.66 -22.64
CA LEU A 275 -9.49 11.84 -21.77
C LEU A 275 -8.08 12.40 -21.60
N GLY A 276 -7.69 13.41 -22.38
CA GLY A 276 -6.31 13.94 -22.36
C GLY A 276 -5.27 12.95 -22.86
N ARG A 277 -5.68 11.92 -23.62
CA ARG A 277 -4.79 10.84 -24.08
C ARG A 277 -4.35 11.05 -25.52
N GLY A 278 -3.04 10.90 -25.74
CA GLY A 278 -2.48 10.81 -27.07
C GLY A 278 -2.88 9.52 -27.77
N VAL A 279 -3.07 9.59 -29.07
CA VAL A 279 -3.50 8.46 -29.90
C VAL A 279 -2.59 8.38 -31.13
N THR A 280 -2.09 7.19 -31.44
CA THR A 280 -1.31 6.95 -32.67
C THR A 280 -2.17 6.13 -33.63
N ALA A 281 -2.25 6.52 -34.89
CA ALA A 281 -2.97 5.76 -35.90
C ALA A 281 -1.99 4.91 -36.73
N LEU A 282 -2.37 3.66 -36.97
CA LEU A 282 -1.76 2.79 -37.98
C LEU A 282 -2.79 2.55 -39.08
N GLU A 283 -2.33 2.54 -40.33
CA GLU A 283 -3.20 2.21 -41.48
C GLU A 283 -3.36 0.69 -41.57
N GLY A 284 -4.60 0.24 -41.76
CA GLY A 284 -4.93 -1.16 -41.96
C GLY A 284 -5.96 -1.35 -43.07
N VAL A 285 -6.01 -2.57 -43.61
CA VAL A 285 -7.02 -2.97 -44.60
C VAL A 285 -7.77 -4.18 -44.08
N GLY A 286 -9.11 -4.13 -44.09
CA GLY A 286 -9.93 -5.23 -43.64
C GLY A 286 -9.91 -6.38 -44.64
N MET A 287 -9.23 -7.48 -44.34
CA MET A 287 -9.05 -8.60 -45.29
C MET A 287 -10.35 -9.24 -45.83
N TYR A 288 -11.46 -9.13 -45.10
CA TYR A 288 -12.76 -9.64 -45.57
C TYR A 288 -13.56 -8.63 -46.39
N THR A 289 -13.37 -7.33 -46.15
CA THR A 289 -14.17 -6.26 -46.78
C THR A 289 -13.39 -5.44 -47.79
N ASP A 290 -12.07 -5.60 -47.83
CA ASP A 290 -11.09 -4.80 -48.59
C ASP A 290 -11.20 -3.28 -48.34
N GLU A 291 -11.77 -2.90 -47.18
CA GLU A 291 -11.94 -1.50 -46.78
C GLU A 291 -10.73 -1.01 -45.98
N ALA A 292 -10.26 0.19 -46.29
CA ALA A 292 -9.28 0.90 -45.48
C ALA A 292 -9.87 1.22 -44.09
N ARG A 293 -9.09 0.94 -43.04
CA ARG A 293 -9.45 1.17 -41.64
C ARG A 293 -8.27 1.74 -40.88
N ASP A 294 -8.55 2.59 -39.91
CA ASP A 294 -7.58 3.07 -38.94
C ASP A 294 -7.51 2.09 -37.76
N VAL A 295 -6.30 1.74 -37.37
CA VAL A 295 -6.00 1.04 -36.11
C VAL A 295 -5.39 2.05 -35.15
N LEU A 296 -6.20 2.55 -34.21
CA LEU A 296 -5.74 3.51 -33.21
C LEU A 296 -5.15 2.78 -32.01
N LEU A 297 -3.95 3.21 -31.61
CA LEU A 297 -3.25 2.78 -30.40
C LEU A 297 -3.33 3.90 -29.36
N CYS A 298 -3.93 3.59 -28.22
CA CYS A 298 -4.09 4.52 -27.12
C CYS A 298 -3.73 3.83 -25.79
N ALA A 299 -2.71 4.34 -25.11
CA ALA A 299 -2.44 3.95 -23.74
C ALA A 299 -3.49 4.61 -22.83
N VAL A 300 -4.11 3.83 -21.94
CA VAL A 300 -5.13 4.29 -21.00
C VAL A 300 -4.97 3.59 -19.66
N THR A 301 -5.51 4.18 -18.59
CA THR A 301 -5.62 3.50 -17.31
C THR A 301 -6.87 2.61 -17.27
N GLU A 302 -6.91 1.62 -16.37
CA GLU A 302 -8.06 0.74 -16.21
C GLU A 302 -9.37 1.50 -15.88
N VAL A 303 -9.25 2.66 -15.25
CA VAL A 303 -10.38 3.55 -14.89
C VAL A 303 -10.94 4.28 -16.13
N GLN A 304 -10.10 4.53 -17.14
CA GLN A 304 -10.47 5.28 -18.35
C GLN A 304 -11.16 4.41 -19.42
N ILE A 305 -11.04 3.07 -19.34
CA ILE A 305 -11.59 2.14 -20.34
C ILE A 305 -13.09 2.35 -20.60
N PRO A 306 -13.97 2.47 -19.59
CA PRO A 306 -15.40 2.62 -19.85
C PRO A 306 -15.75 3.90 -20.62
N HIS A 307 -15.03 5.00 -20.35
CA HIS A 307 -15.24 6.26 -21.07
C HIS A 307 -14.68 6.19 -22.49
N LEU A 308 -13.55 5.50 -22.69
CA LEU A 308 -13.03 5.22 -24.03
C LEU A 308 -14.02 4.37 -24.85
N GLU A 309 -14.54 3.29 -24.29
CA GLU A 309 -15.54 2.44 -24.95
C GLU A 309 -16.81 3.23 -25.29
N GLU A 310 -17.23 4.14 -24.41
CA GLU A 310 -18.37 5.03 -24.67
C GLU A 310 -18.12 5.99 -25.83
N ILE A 311 -16.94 6.64 -25.89
CA ILE A 311 -16.54 7.51 -27.00
C ILE A 311 -16.57 6.71 -28.32
N VAL A 312 -15.96 5.52 -28.32
CA VAL A 312 -15.89 4.66 -29.51
C VAL A 312 -17.30 4.25 -29.95
N ARG A 313 -18.14 3.79 -29.03
CA ARG A 313 -19.51 3.33 -29.30
C ARG A 313 -20.40 4.44 -29.85
N GLN A 314 -20.28 5.66 -29.32
CA GLN A 314 -21.05 6.82 -29.79
C GLN A 314 -20.58 7.31 -31.16
N THR A 315 -19.27 7.32 -31.40
CA THR A 315 -18.70 7.84 -32.65
C THR A 315 -18.76 6.81 -33.78
N ASP A 316 -18.47 5.54 -33.51
CA ASP A 316 -18.55 4.46 -34.49
C ASP A 316 -19.09 3.15 -33.89
N PRO A 317 -20.41 2.88 -34.01
CA PRO A 317 -21.01 1.65 -33.51
C PRO A 317 -20.48 0.36 -34.14
N ARG A 318 -19.80 0.44 -35.30
CA ARG A 318 -19.19 -0.71 -35.99
C ARG A 318 -17.73 -0.92 -35.62
N ALA A 319 -17.14 -0.02 -34.84
CA ALA A 319 -15.78 -0.16 -34.35
C ALA A 319 -15.72 -1.24 -33.28
N PHE A 320 -14.54 -1.86 -33.13
CA PHE A 320 -14.29 -2.76 -32.01
C PHE A 320 -12.98 -2.38 -31.32
N VAL A 321 -12.95 -2.64 -30.01
CA VAL A 321 -11.86 -2.25 -29.11
C VAL A 321 -11.25 -3.51 -28.52
N ILE A 322 -9.93 -3.63 -28.61
CA ILE A 322 -9.15 -4.67 -27.94
C ILE A 322 -8.36 -3.99 -26.82
N VAL A 323 -8.57 -4.44 -25.59
CA VAL A 323 -7.82 -3.95 -24.43
C VAL A 323 -6.80 -5.01 -24.02
N SER A 324 -5.53 -4.69 -24.19
CA SER A 324 -4.41 -5.57 -23.82
C SER A 324 -3.62 -5.00 -22.63
N PRO A 325 -3.05 -5.84 -21.76
CA PRO A 325 -2.17 -5.38 -20.69
C PRO A 325 -0.88 -4.80 -21.28
N ALA A 326 -0.45 -3.62 -20.81
CA ALA A 326 0.88 -3.09 -21.08
C ALA A 326 1.78 -3.39 -19.87
N GLU A 327 2.99 -3.91 -20.10
CA GLU A 327 3.94 -4.16 -19.00
C GLU A 327 4.41 -2.86 -18.34
N GLU A 328 4.67 -1.83 -19.16
CA GLU A 328 5.11 -0.51 -18.71
C GLU A 328 4.85 0.55 -19.80
N VAL A 329 4.17 1.65 -19.46
CA VAL A 329 4.03 2.84 -20.32
C VAL A 329 4.81 3.99 -19.69
N ARG A 330 5.75 4.55 -20.45
CA ARG A 330 6.52 5.73 -20.05
C ARG A 330 6.27 6.87 -21.01
N GLY A 331 6.11 8.08 -20.49
CA GLY A 331 5.89 9.28 -21.30
C GLY A 331 5.06 10.36 -20.61
N ARG A 332 4.79 11.43 -21.34
CA ARG A 332 3.98 12.56 -20.86
C ARG A 332 2.54 12.11 -20.63
N GLY A 333 2.02 12.29 -19.41
CA GLY A 333 0.73 11.75 -18.98
C GLY A 333 0.82 10.32 -18.42
N PHE A 334 2.02 9.75 -18.32
CA PHE A 334 2.31 8.46 -17.69
C PHE A 334 3.56 8.62 -16.79
N ARG A 335 4.21 7.51 -16.41
CA ARG A 335 5.49 7.59 -15.68
C ARG A 335 6.56 8.25 -16.55
N PRO A 336 7.30 9.27 -16.05
CA PRO A 336 8.40 9.85 -16.80
C PRO A 336 9.56 8.85 -16.94
N PHE A 337 10.40 9.04 -17.95
CA PHE A 337 11.67 8.32 -18.02
C PHE A 337 12.55 8.76 -16.85
N GLU A 338 13.11 7.80 -16.09
CA GLU A 338 14.17 8.12 -15.14
C GLU A 338 15.38 8.66 -15.92
N PRO A 339 15.96 9.80 -15.51
CA PRO A 339 17.17 10.31 -16.13
C PRO A 339 18.29 9.27 -15.96
N PRO A 340 19.17 9.09 -16.97
CA PRO A 340 20.34 8.26 -16.80
C PRO A 340 21.17 8.80 -15.62
N SER A 341 21.54 7.89 -14.71
CA SER A 341 22.29 8.15 -13.48
C SER A 341 23.69 8.69 -13.73
#